data_AF-A0A2B4T2X2-F1
#
_entry.id   AF-A0A2B4T2X2-F1
#
_cell.length_a   1.000
_cell.length_b   1.000
_cell.length_c   1.000
_cell.angle_alpha   90.00
_cell.angle_beta   90.00
_cell.angle_gamma   90.00
#
_symmetry.space_group_name_H-M   'P 1'
#
loop_
_entity.id
_entity.type
_entity.pdbx_description
1 polymer ?
#
loop_
_entity_poly.entity_id
_entity_poly.type
_entity_poly.pdbx_seq_one_letter_code
_entity_poly.pdbx_strand_id
1 'polypeptide(L)'
;MGRRSVEFLTFIALLMFCTLMVLPSTKGAMFCFSKRIESENRCTVHLAHNLSSPVNCCVAYPNAYYVITNTSHLTPGSRDHKLYMERLRFFGADNCLASCRKTVDTSSLSSKGKKPCRVKHQLRPLCSTDLCTYRNKCEFEEAQKGRPEIEVAYRGRCQTGCTNVTCRKNRTCVLDKYKRAFCIKCNYRCGSYIGGKVCGADGFTYQSNCHLKQKTCEKGTTIGVAYKGECQVGATCDKINCGNKLCVQDHQGQPRCVTCKCQESKPIECAGSGTSMPTVICGSNGVTYQNFCKLREDMCSQKIFIDIKYQGYCKGKTPFPPPPKDEVAKPVATRNPLAKPVGDDVSNYYISLRNLVDILRNNYPLNITTPKFKKLRKHEKKISVIKLLEQIKTKWRMVKRSPSP
;
A
#
# COMPACT_ATOMS: atom_id res chain seq x y z
N MET A 1 3.33 38.16 32.40
CA MET A 1 2.71 37.77 31.11
C MET A 1 3.63 36.78 30.42
N GLY A 2 3.21 35.51 30.35
CA GLY A 2 4.11 34.39 30.08
C GLY A 2 4.30 34.06 28.60
N ARG A 3 5.48 33.50 28.30
CA ARG A 3 5.98 32.98 27.00
C ARG A 3 4.96 32.20 26.14
N ARG A 4 3.89 31.65 26.75
CA ARG A 4 2.77 30.96 26.08
C ARG A 4 1.82 31.89 25.30
N SER A 5 1.72 33.17 25.68
CA SER A 5 0.87 34.14 24.98
C SER A 5 1.44 34.54 23.61
N VAL A 6 2.77 34.57 23.49
CA VAL A 6 3.48 34.88 22.24
C VAL A 6 3.43 33.69 21.27
N GLU A 7 3.53 32.45 21.78
CA GLU A 7 3.38 31.23 20.96
C GLU A 7 1.97 31.05 20.39
N PHE A 8 0.93 31.54 21.06
CA PHE A 8 -0.46 31.46 20.58
C PHE A 8 -0.78 32.57 19.56
N LEU A 9 -0.15 33.75 19.70
CA LEU A 9 -0.24 34.85 18.73
C LEU A 9 0.49 34.51 17.42
N THR A 10 1.67 33.89 17.47
CA THR A 10 2.40 33.44 16.27
C THR A 10 1.67 32.31 15.55
N PHE A 11 0.99 31.43 16.29
CA PHE A 11 0.18 30.34 15.73
C PHE A 11 -1.01 30.84 14.90
N ILE A 12 -1.71 31.88 15.37
CA ILE A 12 -2.84 32.48 14.65
C ILE A 12 -2.36 33.33 13.48
N ALA A 13 -1.21 34.02 13.61
CA ALA A 13 -0.59 34.77 12.52
C ALA A 13 -0.12 33.86 11.38
N LEU A 14 0.47 32.69 11.69
CA LEU A 14 0.90 31.69 10.70
C LEU A 14 -0.28 31.05 9.96
N LEU A 15 -1.40 30.80 10.64
CA LEU A 15 -2.65 30.32 10.01
C LEU A 15 -3.24 31.32 9.01
N MET A 16 -3.03 32.63 9.20
CA MET A 16 -3.44 33.69 8.27
C MET A 16 -2.42 33.92 7.15
N PHE A 17 -1.12 33.72 7.41
CA PHE A 17 -0.06 33.85 6.41
C PHE A 17 -0.07 32.71 5.38
N CYS A 18 -0.41 31.48 5.81
CA CYS A 18 -0.50 30.32 4.91
C CYS A 18 -1.63 30.39 3.87
N THR A 19 -2.60 31.31 4.00
CA THR A 19 -3.66 31.50 3.00
C THR A 19 -3.28 32.41 1.83
N LEU A 20 -2.13 33.11 1.89
CA LEU A 20 -1.80 34.19 0.93
C LEU A 20 -0.64 33.92 -0.04
N MET A 21 0.07 32.78 0.04
CA MET A 21 1.20 32.48 -0.84
C MET A 21 0.90 31.26 -1.72
N VAL A 22 0.15 31.48 -2.80
CA VAL A 22 -0.02 30.49 -3.88
C VAL A 22 0.67 31.03 -5.13
N LEU A 23 1.92 30.61 -5.33
CA LEU A 23 2.60 30.67 -6.64
C LEU A 23 2.90 29.24 -7.12
N PRO A 24 2.90 29.00 -8.44
CA PRO A 24 2.89 27.66 -8.99
C PRO A 24 4.31 27.05 -9.01
N SER A 25 4.50 25.93 -8.32
CA SER A 25 5.64 25.02 -8.53
C SER A 25 5.22 23.57 -8.29
N THR A 26 5.85 22.64 -9.02
CA THR A 26 5.27 21.39 -9.55
C THR A 26 5.38 20.15 -8.67
N LYS A 27 5.56 20.28 -7.34
CA LYS A 27 5.62 19.12 -6.43
C LYS A 27 4.77 19.33 -5.16
N GLY A 28 3.48 18.97 -5.24
CA GLY A 28 2.58 18.92 -4.08
C GLY A 28 2.56 17.53 -3.42
N ALA A 29 2.40 17.46 -2.10
CA ALA A 29 2.15 16.21 -1.38
C ALA A 29 0.65 15.90 -1.40
N MET A 30 0.32 14.61 -1.53
CA MET A 30 -1.06 14.18 -1.68
C MET A 30 -1.59 13.42 -0.47
N PHE A 31 -2.84 13.74 -0.13
CA PHE A 31 -3.58 13.21 1.00
C PHE A 31 -4.85 12.50 0.53
N CYS A 32 -5.16 11.37 1.15
CA CYS A 32 -6.24 10.47 0.81
C CYS A 32 -7.25 10.40 1.97
N PHE A 33 -8.55 10.42 1.68
CA PHE A 33 -9.63 10.52 2.65
C PHE A 33 -10.79 9.59 2.28
N SER A 34 -11.51 9.04 3.26
CA SER A 34 -12.61 8.11 2.97
C SER A 34 -13.98 8.78 2.82
N LYS A 35 -14.16 10.02 3.29
CA LYS A 35 -15.44 10.72 3.27
C LYS A 35 -15.31 12.14 2.72
N ARG A 36 -16.37 12.62 2.08
CA ARG A 36 -16.53 14.03 1.66
C ARG A 36 -17.81 14.60 2.25
N ILE A 37 -17.73 15.82 2.75
CA ILE A 37 -18.87 16.65 3.12
C ILE A 37 -19.14 17.57 1.93
N GLU A 38 -20.21 17.29 1.18
CA GLU A 38 -20.51 17.98 -0.08
C GLU A 38 -20.81 19.47 0.12
N SER A 39 -21.57 19.83 1.16
CA SER A 39 -21.95 21.22 1.46
C SER A 39 -20.78 22.15 1.78
N GLU A 40 -19.64 21.61 2.21
CA GLU A 40 -18.46 22.37 2.63
C GLU A 40 -17.24 22.09 1.72
N ASN A 41 -17.42 21.27 0.68
CA ASN A 41 -16.35 20.78 -0.18
C ASN A 41 -15.12 20.24 0.59
N ARG A 42 -15.38 19.52 1.71
CA ARG A 42 -14.34 19.13 2.67
C ARG A 42 -14.16 17.61 2.75
N CYS A 43 -12.93 17.15 2.65
CA CYS A 43 -12.52 15.76 2.80
C CYS A 43 -12.31 15.45 4.29
N THR A 44 -12.87 14.34 4.78
CA THR A 44 -12.80 13.95 6.19
C THR A 44 -12.43 12.48 6.32
N VAL A 45 -11.88 12.10 7.48
CA VAL A 45 -11.35 10.75 7.76
C VAL A 45 -10.13 10.44 6.88
N HIS A 46 -8.97 10.90 7.33
CA HIS A 46 -7.67 10.71 6.68
C HIS A 46 -7.29 9.23 6.60
N LEU A 47 -6.89 8.77 5.42
CA LEU A 47 -6.46 7.40 5.12
C LEU A 47 -4.94 7.30 4.94
N ALA A 48 -4.35 8.18 4.13
CA ALA A 48 -2.93 8.15 3.79
C ALA A 48 -2.45 9.53 3.34
N HIS A 49 -1.15 9.79 3.47
CA HIS A 49 -0.49 11.01 3.00
C HIS A 49 0.89 10.71 2.41
N ASN A 50 1.59 11.74 1.89
CA ASN A 50 2.87 11.63 1.19
C ASN A 50 2.83 10.69 -0.03
N LEU A 51 1.68 10.62 -0.68
CA LEU A 51 1.54 9.88 -1.91
C LEU A 51 2.10 10.70 -3.07
N SER A 52 2.86 10.04 -3.95
CA SER A 52 3.45 10.66 -5.15
C SER A 52 2.43 10.91 -6.28
N SER A 53 1.23 10.33 -6.22
CA SER A 53 0.22 10.39 -7.28
C SER A 53 -1.21 10.04 -6.78
N PRO A 54 -2.29 10.59 -7.40
CA PRO A 54 -3.67 10.21 -7.06
C PRO A 54 -3.94 8.74 -7.30
N VAL A 55 -3.24 8.15 -8.25
CA VAL A 55 -3.33 6.74 -8.60
C VAL A 55 -3.03 5.86 -7.37
N ASN A 56 -2.06 6.24 -6.55
CA ASN A 56 -1.68 5.47 -5.36
C ASN A 56 -2.77 5.49 -4.27
N CYS A 57 -3.48 6.62 -4.12
CA CYS A 57 -4.65 6.71 -3.23
C CYS A 57 -5.80 5.84 -3.75
N CYS A 58 -6.11 5.93 -5.05
CA CYS A 58 -7.25 5.23 -5.64
C CYS A 58 -7.05 3.72 -5.82
N VAL A 59 -5.80 3.27 -5.97
CA VAL A 59 -5.46 1.84 -5.97
C VAL A 59 -5.62 1.24 -4.58
N ALA A 60 -5.18 1.95 -3.53
CA ALA A 60 -5.31 1.48 -2.15
C ALA A 60 -6.76 1.60 -1.64
N TYR A 61 -7.49 2.63 -2.08
CA TYR A 61 -8.82 2.98 -1.59
C TYR A 61 -9.75 3.40 -2.74
N PRO A 62 -10.50 2.45 -3.35
CA PRO A 62 -11.29 2.70 -4.57
C PRO A 62 -12.42 3.73 -4.44
N ASN A 63 -12.89 3.98 -3.22
CA ASN A 63 -13.94 4.96 -2.92
C ASN A 63 -13.40 6.21 -2.21
N ALA A 64 -12.09 6.37 -2.12
CA ALA A 64 -11.51 7.53 -1.46
C ALA A 64 -11.69 8.81 -2.26
N TYR A 65 -11.46 9.92 -1.58
CA TYR A 65 -11.28 11.26 -2.10
C TYR A 65 -9.83 11.67 -1.81
N TYR A 66 -9.30 12.65 -2.53
CA TYR A 66 -7.93 13.11 -2.29
C TYR A 66 -7.83 14.63 -2.34
N VAL A 67 -6.75 15.16 -1.77
CA VAL A 67 -6.39 16.58 -1.85
C VAL A 67 -4.92 16.67 -2.20
N ILE A 68 -4.58 17.60 -3.08
CA ILE A 68 -3.21 17.95 -3.44
C ILE A 68 -2.89 19.25 -2.72
N THR A 69 -1.89 19.22 -1.84
CA THR A 69 -1.48 20.40 -1.08
C THR A 69 0.01 20.62 -1.26
N ASN A 70 0.43 21.87 -1.38
CA ASN A 70 1.86 22.19 -1.40
C ASN A 70 2.38 22.16 0.05
N THR A 71 3.07 21.09 0.43
CA THR A 71 3.73 20.96 1.74
C THR A 71 5.24 21.05 1.64
N SER A 72 5.79 21.50 0.50
CA SER A 72 7.24 21.56 0.26
C SER A 72 7.96 22.51 1.23
N HIS A 73 7.23 23.46 1.82
CA HIS A 73 7.73 24.36 2.87
C HIS A 73 7.73 23.75 4.28
N LEU A 74 7.11 22.58 4.49
CA LEU A 74 7.05 21.93 5.79
C LEU A 74 8.12 20.84 5.88
N THR A 75 9.12 21.06 6.72
CA THR A 75 10.18 20.06 6.98
C THR A 75 9.57 18.83 7.67
N PRO A 76 9.73 17.60 7.14
CA PRO A 76 9.16 16.40 7.75
C PRO A 76 9.63 16.24 9.21
N GLY A 77 8.67 16.12 10.13
CA GLY A 77 8.94 15.96 11.56
C GLY A 77 9.06 17.25 12.37
N SER A 78 9.05 18.43 11.72
CA SER A 78 8.99 19.73 12.41
C SER A 78 7.70 19.90 13.20
N ARG A 79 7.69 20.86 14.14
CA ARG A 79 6.50 21.23 14.91
C ARG A 79 5.32 21.59 13.98
N ASP A 80 5.60 22.36 12.93
CA ASP A 80 4.59 22.80 11.96
C ASP A 80 4.07 21.64 11.11
N HIS A 81 4.93 20.70 10.71
CA HIS A 81 4.53 19.50 10.00
C HIS A 81 3.61 18.61 10.85
N LYS A 82 3.96 18.38 12.12
CA LYS A 82 3.14 17.58 13.05
C LYS A 82 1.77 18.20 13.27
N LEU A 83 1.75 19.52 13.46
CA LEU A 83 0.54 20.27 13.73
C LEU A 83 -0.38 20.35 12.50
N TYR A 84 0.19 20.47 11.29
CA TYR A 84 -0.53 20.37 10.03
C TYR A 84 -1.20 18.99 9.87
N MET A 85 -0.47 17.92 10.20
CA MET A 85 -1.01 16.56 10.17
C MET A 85 -2.12 16.35 11.21
N GLU A 86 -2.03 16.93 12.40
CA GLU A 86 -3.10 16.90 13.40
C GLU A 86 -4.34 17.66 12.92
N ARG A 87 -4.18 18.87 12.35
CA ARG A 87 -5.29 19.63 11.74
C ARG A 87 -6.02 18.78 10.70
N LEU A 88 -5.29 18.11 9.82
CA LEU A 88 -5.87 17.25 8.77
C LEU A 88 -6.61 16.03 9.34
N ARG A 89 -6.12 15.45 10.46
CA ARG A 89 -6.79 14.34 11.13
C ARG A 89 -8.10 14.77 11.80
N PHE A 90 -8.11 15.92 12.47
CA PHE A 90 -9.26 16.39 13.26
C PHE A 90 -10.31 17.14 12.44
N PHE A 91 -9.87 18.05 11.56
CA PHE A 91 -10.76 18.94 10.81
C PHE A 91 -10.91 18.55 9.33
N GLY A 92 -10.07 17.64 8.83
CA GLY A 92 -10.06 17.27 7.43
C GLY A 92 -9.34 18.28 6.55
N ALA A 93 -9.46 18.10 5.24
CA ALA A 93 -8.86 18.97 4.22
C ALA A 93 -9.93 19.68 3.40
N ASP A 94 -9.76 20.98 3.23
CA ASP A 94 -10.57 21.80 2.31
C ASP A 94 -10.19 21.51 0.85
N ASN A 95 -11.03 21.89 -0.11
CA ASN A 95 -10.83 21.65 -1.54
C ASN A 95 -10.72 20.16 -1.92
N CYS A 96 -11.64 19.37 -1.38
CA CYS A 96 -11.73 17.93 -1.64
C CYS A 96 -11.90 17.63 -3.13
N LEU A 97 -10.90 16.97 -3.74
CA LEU A 97 -10.95 16.58 -5.15
C LEU A 97 -11.83 15.34 -5.35
N ALA A 98 -12.09 15.00 -6.62
CA ALA A 98 -13.07 14.02 -7.02
C ALA A 98 -12.85 12.64 -6.38
N SER A 99 -13.97 11.91 -6.21
CA SER A 99 -13.93 10.53 -5.72
C SER A 99 -13.16 9.67 -6.71
N CYS A 100 -12.34 8.75 -6.21
CA CYS A 100 -11.63 7.72 -6.98
C CYS A 100 -12.55 6.92 -7.91
N ARG A 101 -13.85 6.84 -7.57
CA ARG A 101 -14.88 6.21 -8.40
C ARG A 101 -15.30 7.06 -9.62
N LYS A 102 -15.15 8.38 -9.55
CA LYS A 102 -15.47 9.36 -10.61
C LYS A 102 -14.24 9.82 -11.40
N THR A 103 -13.02 9.70 -10.86
CA THR A 103 -11.77 10.09 -11.53
C THR A 103 -11.27 9.07 -12.56
N VAL A 104 -12.11 8.13 -12.99
CA VAL A 104 -11.84 7.31 -14.18
C VAL A 104 -12.05 8.13 -15.47
N ASP A 105 -12.64 9.32 -15.39
CA ASP A 105 -12.71 10.27 -16.51
C ASP A 105 -11.70 11.43 -16.31
N THR A 106 -10.45 11.22 -16.70
CA THR A 106 -9.56 12.31 -17.10
C THR A 106 -9.46 12.36 -18.62
N SER A 107 -10.56 12.73 -19.26
CA SER A 107 -10.58 13.17 -20.66
C SER A 107 -10.74 14.69 -20.71
N SER A 108 -9.75 15.43 -20.22
CA SER A 108 -9.65 16.87 -20.51
C SER A 108 -8.33 17.46 -20.00
N LEU A 109 -7.19 17.00 -20.54
CA LEU A 109 -6.08 17.90 -20.80
C LEU A 109 -5.43 17.49 -22.13
N SER A 110 -5.58 18.41 -23.07
CA SER A 110 -5.14 18.41 -24.46
C SER A 110 -3.81 17.71 -24.74
N SER A 111 -3.85 16.66 -25.55
CA SER A 111 -2.82 16.38 -26.54
C SER A 111 -3.50 15.96 -27.84
N LYS A 112 -3.13 16.66 -28.92
CA LYS A 112 -3.68 16.50 -30.26
C LYS A 112 -3.58 15.04 -30.71
N GLY A 113 -4.71 14.45 -31.11
CA GLY A 113 -4.78 13.36 -32.09
C GLY A 113 -4.45 11.94 -31.62
N LYS A 114 -5.29 11.33 -30.77
CA LYS A 114 -5.60 9.88 -30.78
C LYS A 114 -6.88 9.66 -29.97
N LYS A 115 -7.92 9.10 -30.58
CA LYS A 115 -9.17 8.78 -29.86
C LYS A 115 -8.85 7.69 -28.81
N PRO A 116 -8.96 7.95 -27.49
CA PRO A 116 -8.71 6.94 -26.48
C PRO A 116 -9.76 5.83 -26.56
N CYS A 117 -9.36 4.61 -26.18
CA CYS A 117 -10.26 3.45 -26.06
C CYS A 117 -11.51 3.85 -25.25
N ARG A 118 -12.69 3.97 -25.88
CA ARG A 118 -13.92 4.32 -25.17
C ARG A 118 -14.28 3.19 -24.20
N VAL A 119 -14.51 3.53 -22.93
CA VAL A 119 -14.81 2.63 -21.79
C VAL A 119 -16.11 1.81 -21.97
N LYS A 120 -16.87 2.01 -23.05
CA LYS A 120 -18.06 1.21 -23.39
C LYS A 120 -17.74 -0.25 -23.77
N HIS A 121 -16.46 -0.61 -23.94
CA HIS A 121 -16.07 -2.01 -24.17
C HIS A 121 -16.00 -2.78 -22.84
N GLN A 122 -16.86 -3.78 -22.69
CA GLN A 122 -16.97 -4.72 -21.57
C GLN A 122 -15.61 -4.99 -20.89
N LEU A 123 -15.56 -4.83 -19.56
CA LEU A 123 -14.43 -5.20 -18.70
C LEU A 123 -14.11 -6.69 -18.85
N ARG A 124 -13.30 -7.02 -19.86
CA ARG A 124 -12.81 -8.36 -20.18
C ARG A 124 -11.29 -8.32 -20.05
N PRO A 125 -10.77 -8.39 -18.82
CA PRO A 125 -9.35 -8.28 -18.59
C PRO A 125 -8.59 -9.40 -19.28
N LEU A 126 -7.32 -9.15 -19.59
CA LEU A 126 -6.40 -10.14 -20.12
C LEU A 126 -5.03 -10.00 -19.44
N CYS A 127 -4.31 -11.11 -19.37
CA CYS A 127 -2.93 -11.15 -18.92
C CYS A 127 -2.03 -11.29 -20.15
N SER A 128 -1.03 -10.44 -20.24
CA SER A 128 -0.02 -10.47 -21.29
C SER A 128 1.21 -11.30 -20.88
N THR A 129 2.09 -11.54 -21.84
CA THR A 129 3.34 -12.29 -21.64
C THR A 129 4.36 -11.58 -20.74
N ASP A 130 4.23 -10.27 -20.53
CA ASP A 130 5.02 -9.48 -19.58
C ASP A 130 4.39 -9.39 -18.18
N LEU A 131 3.38 -10.23 -17.90
CA LEU A 131 2.63 -10.28 -16.63
C LEU A 131 1.87 -9.00 -16.27
N CYS A 132 1.53 -8.21 -17.28
CA CYS A 132 0.69 -7.05 -17.12
C CYS A 132 -0.77 -7.44 -17.33
N THR A 133 -1.62 -6.97 -16.42
CA THR A 133 -3.07 -7.08 -16.57
C THR A 133 -3.58 -5.86 -17.29
N TYR A 134 -4.18 -6.07 -18.46
CA TYR A 134 -4.88 -5.04 -19.22
C TYR A 134 -6.38 -5.16 -18.97
N ARG A 135 -7.09 -4.02 -18.87
CA ARG A 135 -8.52 -4.03 -18.52
C ARG A 135 -9.39 -4.60 -19.64
N ASN A 136 -8.94 -4.43 -20.89
CA ASN A 136 -9.62 -4.91 -22.09
C ASN A 136 -8.60 -5.06 -23.23
N LYS A 137 -9.07 -5.63 -24.36
CA LYS A 137 -8.24 -5.84 -25.56
C LYS A 137 -7.71 -4.54 -26.19
N CYS A 138 -8.50 -3.47 -26.18
CA CYS A 138 -8.11 -2.19 -26.77
C CYS A 138 -6.90 -1.58 -26.04
N GLU A 139 -6.91 -1.57 -24.70
CA GLU A 139 -5.78 -1.09 -23.90
C GLU A 139 -4.51 -1.92 -24.14
N PHE A 140 -4.65 -3.24 -24.31
CA PHE A 140 -3.52 -4.11 -24.67
C PHE A 140 -2.98 -3.78 -26.07
N GLU A 141 -3.85 -3.66 -27.08
CA GLU A 141 -3.45 -3.36 -28.46
C GLU A 141 -2.76 -1.99 -28.57
N GLU A 142 -3.19 -1.01 -27.78
CA GLU A 142 -2.50 0.28 -27.68
C GLU A 142 -1.10 0.13 -27.09
N ALA A 143 -0.95 -0.63 -26.01
CA ALA A 143 0.36 -0.94 -25.42
C ALA A 143 1.26 -1.72 -26.40
N GLN A 144 0.70 -2.65 -27.15
CA GLN A 144 1.43 -3.48 -28.13
C GLN A 144 2.02 -2.66 -29.27
N LYS A 145 1.43 -1.50 -29.63
CA LYS A 145 2.02 -0.60 -30.64
C LYS A 145 3.40 -0.08 -30.25
N GLY A 146 3.66 0.10 -28.95
CA GLY A 146 4.97 0.50 -28.44
C GLY A 146 5.87 -0.67 -28.04
N ARG A 147 5.31 -1.89 -27.98
CA ARG A 147 5.99 -3.12 -27.52
C ARG A 147 5.48 -4.32 -28.32
N PRO A 148 5.88 -4.49 -29.59
CA PRO A 148 5.31 -5.51 -30.47
C PRO A 148 5.59 -6.95 -30.00
N GLU A 149 6.57 -7.15 -29.12
CA GLU A 149 6.93 -8.45 -28.54
C GLU A 149 5.94 -8.98 -27.51
N ILE A 150 5.08 -8.11 -26.93
CA ILE A 150 4.09 -8.56 -25.95
C ILE A 150 2.93 -9.25 -26.66
N GLU A 151 2.49 -10.37 -26.12
CA GLU A 151 1.34 -11.12 -26.60
C GLU A 151 0.33 -11.31 -25.46
N VAL A 152 -0.93 -11.61 -25.81
CA VAL A 152 -1.90 -12.10 -24.83
C VAL A 152 -1.50 -13.51 -24.39
N ALA A 153 -1.13 -13.67 -23.12
CA ALA A 153 -0.82 -14.97 -22.53
C ALA A 153 -2.10 -15.78 -22.28
N TYR A 154 -3.08 -15.19 -21.59
CA TYR A 154 -4.37 -15.79 -21.28
C TYR A 154 -5.45 -14.73 -20.99
N ARG A 155 -6.73 -15.15 -20.98
CA ARG A 155 -7.86 -14.28 -20.62
C ARG A 155 -7.98 -14.17 -19.10
N GLY A 156 -8.48 -13.03 -18.62
CA GLY A 156 -8.57 -12.73 -17.20
C GLY A 156 -7.37 -11.93 -16.69
N ARG A 157 -7.40 -11.55 -15.41
CA ARG A 157 -6.26 -10.89 -14.77
C ARG A 157 -5.09 -11.85 -14.61
N CYS A 158 -3.87 -11.33 -14.53
CA CYS A 158 -2.71 -12.16 -14.20
C CYS A 158 -2.90 -12.84 -12.84
N GLN A 159 -2.53 -14.12 -12.75
CA GLN A 159 -2.80 -15.00 -11.62
C GLN A 159 -1.52 -15.42 -10.90
N THR A 160 -1.68 -15.77 -9.63
CA THR A 160 -0.74 -16.60 -8.88
C THR A 160 -1.18 -18.04 -8.95
N GLY A 161 -0.29 -18.96 -9.33
CA GLY A 161 -0.66 -20.35 -9.54
C GLY A 161 -1.31 -20.62 -10.91
N CYS A 162 -1.28 -21.87 -11.34
CA CYS A 162 -1.77 -22.28 -12.66
C CYS A 162 -3.22 -22.82 -12.66
N THR A 163 -3.86 -22.94 -11.50
CA THR A 163 -5.19 -23.59 -11.35
C THR A 163 -6.27 -22.95 -12.23
N ASN A 164 -6.28 -21.62 -12.34
CA ASN A 164 -7.29 -20.87 -13.11
C ASN A 164 -6.72 -20.26 -14.40
N VAL A 165 -5.64 -20.85 -14.94
CA VAL A 165 -4.94 -20.31 -16.10
C VAL A 165 -5.03 -21.26 -17.28
N THR A 166 -5.76 -20.82 -18.31
CA THR A 166 -5.81 -21.50 -19.60
C THR A 166 -4.96 -20.77 -20.61
N CYS A 167 -3.78 -21.32 -20.88
CA CYS A 167 -2.82 -20.75 -21.82
C CYS A 167 -3.30 -20.86 -23.28
N ARG A 168 -3.02 -19.83 -24.09
CA ARG A 168 -3.35 -19.83 -25.53
C ARG A 168 -2.29 -20.55 -26.36
N LYS A 169 -2.68 -21.08 -27.53
CA LYS A 169 -1.79 -21.66 -28.56
C LYS A 169 -0.93 -22.85 -28.06
N ASN A 170 -1.53 -23.82 -27.37
CA ASN A 170 -0.86 -25.02 -26.83
C ASN A 170 0.39 -24.72 -25.99
N ARG A 171 0.33 -23.63 -25.21
CA ARG A 171 1.35 -23.27 -24.23
C ARG A 171 1.06 -23.94 -22.90
N THR A 172 2.10 -24.23 -22.14
CA THR A 172 1.99 -24.80 -20.80
C THR A 172 2.07 -23.69 -19.75
N CYS A 173 1.21 -23.77 -18.74
CA CYS A 173 1.30 -22.88 -17.60
C CYS A 173 2.44 -23.33 -16.69
N VAL A 174 3.34 -22.41 -16.36
CA VAL A 174 4.44 -22.64 -15.42
C VAL A 174 4.49 -21.51 -14.41
N LEU A 175 5.03 -21.79 -13.23
CA LEU A 175 5.24 -20.79 -12.20
C LEU A 175 6.67 -20.23 -12.25
N ASP A 176 6.82 -18.94 -11.96
CA ASP A 176 8.12 -18.36 -11.67
C ASP A 176 8.45 -18.43 -10.17
N LYS A 177 9.62 -17.86 -9.81
CA LYS A 177 10.07 -17.74 -8.42
C LYS A 177 9.07 -17.00 -7.52
N TYR A 178 8.28 -16.07 -8.06
CA TYR A 178 7.23 -15.33 -7.36
C TYR A 178 5.88 -16.06 -7.33
N LYS A 179 5.80 -17.30 -7.82
CA LYS A 179 4.56 -18.09 -8.00
C LYS A 179 3.55 -17.46 -8.97
N ARG A 180 4.01 -16.60 -9.89
CA ARG A 180 3.19 -16.01 -10.96
C ARG A 180 3.05 -16.99 -12.11
N ALA A 181 1.86 -17.04 -12.71
CA ALA A 181 1.60 -17.90 -13.85
C ALA A 181 2.11 -17.31 -15.16
N PHE A 182 2.94 -18.07 -15.87
CA PHE A 182 3.44 -17.80 -17.20
C PHE A 182 2.97 -18.86 -18.18
N CYS A 183 2.63 -18.44 -19.40
CA CYS A 183 2.33 -19.36 -20.49
C CYS A 183 3.52 -19.44 -21.44
N ILE A 184 4.22 -20.57 -21.45
CA ILE A 184 5.41 -20.78 -22.29
C ILE A 184 5.22 -21.96 -23.24
N LYS A 185 6.01 -21.99 -24.32
CA LYS A 185 6.13 -23.20 -25.15
C LYS A 185 7.24 -24.08 -24.58
N CYS A 186 6.91 -25.32 -24.22
CA CYS A 186 7.91 -26.31 -23.84
C CYS A 186 8.59 -26.85 -25.10
N ASN A 187 9.59 -26.13 -25.62
CA ASN A 187 10.39 -26.59 -26.76
C ASN A 187 11.87 -26.63 -26.36
N TYR A 188 12.20 -27.59 -25.50
CA TYR A 188 13.58 -27.81 -25.06
C TYR A 188 14.23 -28.84 -25.97
N ARG A 189 15.29 -28.42 -26.66
CA ARG A 189 16.19 -29.30 -27.40
C ARG A 189 17.47 -29.44 -26.60
N CYS A 190 17.55 -30.48 -25.77
CA CYS A 190 18.68 -30.69 -24.90
C CYS A 190 19.71 -31.58 -25.62
N GLY A 191 20.92 -31.06 -25.83
CA GLY A 191 22.05 -31.86 -26.30
C GLY A 191 22.59 -32.79 -25.20
N SER A 192 23.24 -33.88 -25.62
CA SER A 192 23.64 -34.98 -24.72
C SER A 192 24.66 -34.60 -23.62
N TYR A 193 25.47 -33.54 -23.80
CA TYR A 193 26.61 -33.25 -22.91
C TYR A 193 26.77 -31.80 -22.40
N ILE A 194 25.83 -30.89 -22.67
CA ILE A 194 26.04 -29.47 -22.35
C ILE A 194 25.67 -29.18 -20.88
N GLY A 195 26.68 -28.97 -20.03
CA GLY A 195 26.54 -28.28 -18.73
C GLY A 195 26.61 -29.15 -17.47
N GLY A 196 26.83 -30.46 -17.59
CA GLY A 196 26.98 -31.39 -16.47
C GLY A 196 25.70 -31.69 -15.69
N LYS A 197 25.71 -32.78 -14.92
CA LYS A 197 24.55 -33.24 -14.12
C LYS A 197 24.19 -32.21 -13.03
N VAL A 198 22.90 -32.15 -12.69
CA VAL A 198 22.37 -31.30 -11.60
C VAL A 198 21.40 -32.08 -10.73
N CYS A 199 21.43 -31.82 -9.43
CA CYS A 199 20.46 -32.35 -8.49
C CYS A 199 19.26 -31.40 -8.44
N GLY A 200 18.08 -31.94 -8.76
CA GLY A 200 16.82 -31.23 -8.69
C GLY A 200 16.33 -31.05 -7.27
N ALA A 201 15.45 -30.06 -7.11
CA ALA A 201 14.79 -29.75 -5.85
C ALA A 201 13.86 -30.86 -5.34
N ASP A 202 13.51 -31.77 -6.21
CA ASP A 202 12.68 -32.93 -5.99
C ASP A 202 13.49 -34.20 -5.74
N GLY A 203 14.81 -34.08 -5.57
CA GLY A 203 15.69 -35.21 -5.25
C GLY A 203 16.12 -36.06 -6.45
N PHE A 204 15.75 -35.67 -7.67
CA PHE A 204 16.14 -36.38 -8.89
C PHE A 204 17.38 -35.77 -9.54
N THR A 205 18.28 -36.64 -10.02
CA THR A 205 19.43 -36.23 -10.84
C THR A 205 19.00 -36.01 -12.28
N TYR A 206 19.29 -34.83 -12.82
CA TYR A 206 19.07 -34.49 -14.23
C TYR A 206 20.39 -34.43 -14.98
N GLN A 207 20.39 -34.93 -16.22
CA GLN A 207 21.59 -34.96 -17.07
C GLN A 207 22.18 -33.57 -17.32
N SER A 208 21.34 -32.54 -17.39
CA SER A 208 21.78 -31.14 -17.42
C SER A 208 20.70 -30.19 -16.94
N ASN A 209 21.07 -28.92 -16.75
CA ASN A 209 20.12 -27.85 -16.46
C ASN A 209 19.05 -27.68 -17.57
N CYS A 210 19.35 -28.08 -18.82
CA CYS A 210 18.35 -28.09 -19.89
C CYS A 210 17.26 -29.13 -19.60
N HIS A 211 17.67 -30.37 -19.29
CA HIS A 211 16.75 -31.47 -18.98
C HIS A 211 15.88 -31.18 -17.74
N LEU A 212 16.46 -30.54 -16.71
CA LEU A 212 15.69 -30.07 -15.55
C LEU A 212 14.64 -29.02 -15.94
N LYS A 213 14.99 -28.05 -16.79
CA LYS A 213 14.04 -27.04 -17.27
C LYS A 213 12.96 -27.64 -18.17
N GLN A 214 13.31 -28.62 -19.01
CA GLN A 214 12.35 -29.38 -19.79
C GLN A 214 11.34 -30.05 -18.86
N LYS A 215 11.81 -30.80 -17.85
CA LYS A 215 10.92 -31.47 -16.91
C LYS A 215 10.08 -30.50 -16.08
N THR A 216 10.66 -29.37 -15.68
CA THR A 216 9.96 -28.26 -15.02
C THR A 216 8.79 -27.76 -15.88
N CYS A 217 9.03 -27.61 -17.18
CA CYS A 217 8.02 -27.15 -18.12
C CYS A 217 6.89 -28.17 -18.29
N GLU A 218 7.23 -29.45 -18.48
CA GLU A 218 6.27 -30.54 -18.59
C GLU A 218 5.41 -30.71 -17.33
N LYS A 219 6.02 -30.54 -16.15
CA LYS A 219 5.35 -30.67 -14.85
C LYS A 219 4.45 -29.46 -14.52
N GLY A 220 4.66 -28.31 -15.16
CA GLY A 220 3.89 -27.08 -14.90
C GLY A 220 4.22 -26.37 -13.56
N THR A 221 5.26 -26.83 -12.84
CA THR A 221 5.70 -26.23 -11.57
C THR A 221 7.22 -26.17 -11.51
N THR A 222 7.76 -25.12 -10.88
CA THR A 222 9.21 -24.89 -10.81
C THR A 222 9.93 -26.01 -10.07
N ILE A 223 10.80 -26.75 -10.75
CA ILE A 223 11.82 -27.57 -10.09
C ILE A 223 13.08 -26.71 -10.03
N GLY A 224 13.48 -26.30 -8.84
CA GLY A 224 14.74 -25.57 -8.65
C GLY A 224 15.94 -26.50 -8.77
N VAL A 225 17.11 -25.97 -9.12
CA VAL A 225 18.36 -26.71 -8.90
C VAL A 225 18.68 -26.67 -7.40
N ALA A 226 18.81 -27.84 -6.76
CA ALA A 226 19.30 -27.92 -5.39
C ALA A 226 20.79 -27.65 -5.34
N TYR A 227 21.59 -28.37 -6.14
CA TYR A 227 23.03 -28.18 -6.27
C TYR A 227 23.56 -28.76 -7.59
N LYS A 228 24.81 -28.42 -7.96
CA LYS A 228 25.47 -28.97 -9.14
C LYS A 228 25.99 -30.38 -8.83
N GLY A 229 25.98 -31.27 -9.82
CA GLY A 229 26.35 -32.68 -9.66
C GLY A 229 25.12 -33.60 -9.49
N GLU A 230 25.37 -34.86 -9.19
CA GLU A 230 24.31 -35.85 -8.94
C GLU A 230 23.72 -35.69 -7.54
N CYS A 231 22.46 -36.05 -7.35
CA CYS A 231 21.86 -36.13 -6.03
C CYS A 231 22.55 -37.21 -5.20
N GLN A 232 22.97 -36.87 -3.98
CA GLN A 232 23.61 -37.78 -3.03
C GLN A 232 22.60 -38.27 -1.98
N VAL A 233 22.66 -39.55 -1.64
CA VAL A 233 21.84 -40.13 -0.55
C VAL A 233 22.36 -39.60 0.79
N GLY A 234 21.46 -39.08 1.63
CA GLY A 234 21.85 -38.49 2.92
C GLY A 234 22.72 -37.24 2.78
N ALA A 235 22.52 -36.45 1.71
CA ALA A 235 23.23 -35.21 1.48
C ALA A 235 23.02 -34.22 2.65
N THR A 236 24.11 -33.62 3.13
CA THR A 236 24.11 -32.54 4.11
C THR A 236 24.93 -31.35 3.59
N CYS A 237 24.79 -30.18 4.20
CA CYS A 237 25.56 -29.01 3.76
C CYS A 237 27.08 -29.17 3.90
N ASP A 238 27.56 -30.06 4.78
CA ASP A 238 28.99 -30.33 4.95
C ASP A 238 29.57 -31.15 3.79
N LYS A 239 28.74 -31.94 3.11
CA LYS A 239 29.16 -32.81 2.00
C LYS A 239 28.98 -32.15 0.63
N ILE A 240 28.10 -31.16 0.53
CA ILE A 240 27.75 -30.53 -0.75
C ILE A 240 28.64 -29.30 -1.01
N ASN A 241 29.43 -29.37 -2.07
CA ASN A 241 30.22 -28.24 -2.53
C ASN A 241 29.35 -27.25 -3.34
N CYS A 242 29.03 -26.10 -2.73
CA CYS A 242 28.29 -25.03 -3.39
C CYS A 242 29.16 -24.01 -4.15
N GLY A 243 30.49 -24.15 -4.14
CA GLY A 243 31.41 -23.18 -4.70
C GLY A 243 31.26 -21.81 -4.04
N ASN A 244 30.94 -20.78 -4.83
CA ASN A 244 30.72 -19.40 -4.34
C ASN A 244 29.29 -19.13 -3.84
N LYS A 245 28.46 -20.16 -3.72
CA LYS A 245 27.10 -20.07 -3.17
C LYS A 245 27.08 -20.57 -1.73
N LEU A 246 26.08 -20.13 -0.98
CA LEU A 246 25.85 -20.61 0.39
C LEU A 246 25.02 -21.89 0.34
N CYS A 247 25.40 -22.88 1.14
CA CYS A 247 24.52 -24.01 1.41
C CYS A 247 23.53 -23.66 2.52
N VAL A 248 22.24 -23.89 2.26
CA VAL A 248 21.15 -23.77 3.24
C VAL A 248 20.33 -25.05 3.26
N GLN A 249 19.65 -25.34 4.35
CA GLN A 249 18.81 -26.53 4.48
C GLN A 249 17.33 -26.19 4.31
N ASP A 250 16.58 -27.01 3.58
CA ASP A 250 15.12 -26.89 3.54
C ASP A 250 14.42 -27.55 4.74
N HIS A 251 13.09 -27.46 4.78
CA HIS A 251 12.27 -28.01 5.86
C HIS A 251 12.40 -29.54 6.02
N GLN A 252 12.94 -30.23 5.01
CA GLN A 252 13.21 -31.68 5.03
C GLN A 252 14.68 -31.98 5.35
N GLY A 253 15.48 -30.96 5.69
CA GLY A 253 16.91 -31.09 5.96
C GLY A 253 17.78 -31.23 4.70
N GLN A 254 17.20 -31.12 3.50
CA GLN A 254 17.96 -31.31 2.26
C GLN A 254 18.77 -30.05 1.92
N PRO A 255 20.03 -30.20 1.47
CA PRO A 255 20.91 -29.08 1.16
C PRO A 255 20.54 -28.39 -0.15
N ARG A 256 20.61 -27.06 -0.14
CA ARG A 256 20.30 -26.15 -1.25
C ARG A 256 21.44 -25.15 -1.42
N CYS A 257 22.05 -25.10 -2.59
CA CYS A 257 23.04 -24.09 -2.93
C CYS A 257 22.36 -22.83 -3.47
N VAL A 258 22.29 -21.79 -2.64
CA VAL A 258 21.68 -20.51 -2.95
C VAL A 258 22.74 -19.42 -3.10
N THR A 259 22.65 -18.60 -4.15
CA THR A 259 23.45 -17.35 -4.19
C THR A 259 22.89 -16.39 -3.14
N CYS A 260 23.72 -15.64 -2.42
CA CYS A 260 23.22 -14.60 -1.50
C CYS A 260 23.17 -13.22 -2.13
N LYS A 261 23.98 -12.99 -3.17
CA LYS A 261 23.91 -11.78 -3.98
C LYS A 261 22.53 -11.69 -4.63
N CYS A 262 21.82 -10.60 -4.37
CA CYS A 262 20.61 -10.27 -5.10
C CYS A 262 20.93 -9.20 -6.13
N GLN A 263 20.67 -9.51 -7.40
CA GLN A 263 20.55 -8.50 -8.44
C GLN A 263 19.06 -8.23 -8.58
N GLU A 264 18.64 -7.01 -8.23
CA GLU A 264 17.25 -6.60 -8.45
C GLU A 264 16.98 -6.64 -9.96
N SER A 265 16.13 -7.58 -10.37
CA SER A 265 15.49 -7.49 -11.68
C SER A 265 14.60 -6.26 -11.64
N LYS A 266 14.76 -5.36 -12.63
CA LYS A 266 13.91 -4.17 -12.76
C LYS A 266 12.44 -4.55 -12.53
N PRO A 267 11.68 -3.76 -11.76
CA PRO A 267 10.25 -4.00 -11.58
C PRO A 267 9.56 -4.19 -12.93
N ILE A 268 8.48 -4.98 -12.96
CA ILE A 268 7.69 -5.12 -14.19
C ILE A 268 7.06 -3.76 -14.51
N GLU A 269 7.53 -3.15 -15.59
CA GLU A 269 7.01 -1.92 -16.15
C GLU A 269 5.96 -2.26 -17.20
N CYS A 270 4.70 -2.02 -16.84
CA CYS A 270 3.60 -2.19 -17.77
C CYS A 270 3.48 -1.00 -18.71
N ALA A 271 3.30 -1.27 -19.99
CA ALA A 271 3.01 -0.22 -20.96
C ALA A 271 1.55 0.27 -20.82
N GLY A 272 1.35 1.58 -20.93
CA GLY A 272 0.03 2.21 -20.90
C GLY A 272 -0.70 2.05 -19.56
N SER A 273 -1.94 1.58 -19.61
CA SER A 273 -2.84 1.38 -18.46
C SER A 273 -2.67 0.00 -17.77
N GLY A 274 -1.69 -0.80 -18.19
CA GLY A 274 -1.46 -2.12 -17.63
C GLY A 274 -1.06 -2.07 -16.15
N THR A 275 -1.55 -3.02 -15.34
CA THR A 275 -1.19 -3.15 -13.93
C THR A 275 -0.39 -4.42 -13.67
N SER A 276 0.74 -4.31 -12.98
CA SER A 276 1.57 -5.45 -12.59
C SER A 276 1.11 -6.10 -11.29
N MET A 277 1.54 -7.35 -11.07
CA MET A 277 1.27 -8.07 -9.82
C MET A 277 2.09 -7.48 -8.65
N PRO A 278 1.57 -7.54 -7.40
CA PRO A 278 2.31 -7.10 -6.22
C PRO A 278 3.66 -7.83 -6.08
N THR A 279 4.69 -7.09 -5.62
CA THR A 279 6.02 -7.65 -5.35
C THR A 279 6.18 -8.23 -3.95
N VAL A 280 5.26 -7.88 -3.04
CA VAL A 280 5.24 -8.36 -1.65
C VAL A 280 4.90 -9.85 -1.63
N ILE A 281 5.59 -10.61 -0.78
CA ILE A 281 5.50 -12.07 -0.73
C ILE A 281 5.49 -12.56 0.72
N CYS A 282 4.78 -13.67 0.95
CA CYS A 282 4.83 -14.40 2.20
C CYS A 282 5.80 -15.57 2.07
N GLY A 283 6.84 -15.61 2.89
CA GLY A 283 7.77 -16.73 2.98
C GLY A 283 7.15 -17.97 3.63
N SER A 284 7.74 -19.12 3.36
CA SER A 284 7.40 -20.41 3.98
C SER A 284 7.61 -20.40 5.50
N ASN A 285 8.50 -19.54 6.01
CA ASN A 285 8.69 -19.26 7.43
C ASN A 285 7.61 -18.34 8.05
N GLY A 286 6.59 -17.94 7.28
CA GLY A 286 5.50 -17.09 7.76
C GLY A 286 5.92 -15.64 8.03
N VAL A 287 6.98 -15.17 7.38
CA VAL A 287 7.43 -13.77 7.38
C VAL A 287 7.05 -13.10 6.06
N THR A 288 6.60 -11.85 6.12
CA THR A 288 6.30 -11.07 4.91
C THR A 288 7.55 -10.34 4.46
N TYR A 289 7.88 -10.45 3.18
CA TYR A 289 8.99 -9.74 2.55
C TYR A 289 8.48 -8.77 1.50
N GLN A 290 9.07 -7.58 1.44
CA GLN A 290 8.73 -6.55 0.47
C GLN A 290 8.98 -7.00 -0.99
N ASN A 291 10.01 -7.83 -1.17
CA ASN A 291 10.41 -8.39 -2.46
C ASN A 291 11.25 -9.67 -2.24
N PHE A 292 11.63 -10.33 -3.34
CA PHE A 292 12.46 -11.54 -3.31
C PHE A 292 13.86 -11.31 -2.75
N CYS A 293 14.43 -10.11 -2.89
CA CYS A 293 15.77 -9.83 -2.38
C CYS A 293 15.81 -9.82 -0.86
N LYS A 294 14.81 -9.20 -0.21
CA LYS A 294 14.69 -9.23 1.25
C LYS A 294 14.46 -10.63 1.80
N LEU A 295 13.70 -11.46 1.09
CA LEU A 295 13.57 -12.87 1.42
C LEU A 295 14.92 -13.60 1.32
N ARG A 296 15.68 -13.33 0.26
CA ARG A 296 16.97 -13.98 -0.01
C ARG A 296 18.07 -13.58 0.98
N GLU A 297 18.09 -12.31 1.37
CA GLU A 297 18.97 -11.79 2.41
C GLU A 297 18.73 -12.58 3.71
N ASP A 298 17.47 -12.69 4.12
CA ASP A 298 17.08 -13.40 5.34
C ASP A 298 17.34 -14.92 5.26
N MET A 299 17.08 -15.54 4.11
CA MET A 299 17.43 -16.94 3.80
C MET A 299 18.93 -17.20 4.04
N CYS A 300 19.79 -16.29 3.59
CA CYS A 300 21.23 -16.42 3.76
C CYS A 300 21.68 -16.15 5.19
N SER A 301 21.09 -15.16 5.87
CA SER A 301 21.38 -14.86 7.27
C SER A 301 21.01 -16.01 8.20
N GLN A 302 19.86 -16.64 7.97
CA GLN A 302 19.35 -17.74 8.82
C GLN A 302 19.89 -19.11 8.40
N LYS A 303 20.53 -19.23 7.23
CA LYS A 303 20.98 -20.51 6.63
C LYS A 303 19.87 -21.56 6.44
N ILE A 304 18.62 -21.12 6.31
CA ILE A 304 17.47 -21.97 6.01
C ILE A 304 16.94 -21.64 4.63
N PHE A 305 16.42 -22.63 3.91
CA PHE A 305 15.77 -22.41 2.63
C PHE A 305 14.34 -21.89 2.85
N ILE A 306 14.13 -20.63 2.47
CA ILE A 306 12.82 -19.98 2.54
C ILE A 306 12.20 -19.99 1.13
N ASP A 307 11.24 -20.89 0.85
CA ASP A 307 10.42 -20.77 -0.36
C ASP A 307 9.34 -19.69 -0.18
N ILE A 308 8.76 -19.21 -1.27
CA ILE A 308 7.57 -18.35 -1.24
C ILE A 308 6.33 -19.22 -1.05
N LYS A 309 5.59 -18.96 0.02
CA LYS A 309 4.32 -19.65 0.31
C LYS A 309 3.20 -19.13 -0.59
N TYR A 310 3.06 -17.82 -0.72
CA TYR A 310 2.13 -17.14 -1.64
C TYR A 310 2.50 -15.66 -1.79
N GLN A 311 1.94 -14.99 -2.80
CA GLN A 311 2.09 -13.55 -2.95
C GLN A 311 1.21 -12.76 -1.99
N GLY A 312 1.69 -11.58 -1.62
CA GLY A 312 1.06 -10.70 -0.65
C GLY A 312 1.55 -10.94 0.77
N TYR A 313 0.87 -10.32 1.72
CA TYR A 313 1.20 -10.37 3.13
C TYR A 313 0.84 -11.72 3.74
N CYS A 314 1.67 -12.22 4.65
CA CYS A 314 1.33 -13.40 5.43
C CYS A 314 0.06 -13.17 6.26
N LYS A 315 -0.84 -14.16 6.24
CA LYS A 315 -2.04 -14.20 7.09
C LYS A 315 -1.61 -14.27 8.57
N GLY A 316 -2.17 -13.40 9.41
CA GLY A 316 -2.04 -13.50 10.87
C GLY A 316 -0.91 -12.71 11.54
N LYS A 317 -0.18 -11.83 10.83
CA LYS A 317 0.75 -10.86 11.44
C LYS A 317 0.45 -9.46 10.90
N THR A 318 0.20 -8.51 11.80
CA THR A 318 -0.04 -7.09 11.45
C THR A 318 1.18 -6.49 10.72
N PRO A 319 1.00 -5.49 9.84
CA PRO A 319 2.05 -5.06 8.90
C PRO A 319 3.22 -4.29 9.53
N PHE A 320 3.24 -4.10 10.85
CA PHE A 320 4.27 -3.33 11.55
C PHE A 320 4.89 -4.17 12.67
N PRO A 321 6.23 -4.25 12.76
CA PRO A 321 6.87 -4.66 14.00
C PRO A 321 6.49 -3.66 15.11
N PRO A 322 6.21 -4.11 16.34
CA PRO A 322 6.05 -3.19 17.46
C PRO A 322 7.33 -2.36 17.64
N PRO A 323 7.23 -1.10 18.07
CA PRO A 323 8.40 -0.30 18.42
C PRO A 323 9.28 -1.04 19.46
N PRO A 324 10.60 -0.80 19.46
CA PRO A 324 11.53 -1.41 20.41
C PRO A 324 11.04 -1.23 21.85
N LYS A 325 11.09 -2.31 22.62
CA LYS A 325 10.58 -2.40 24.00
C LYS A 325 11.57 -1.77 24.99
N ASP A 326 11.86 -0.49 24.85
CA ASP A 326 12.65 0.27 25.83
C ASP A 326 11.95 1.59 26.16
N GLU A 327 10.78 1.50 26.78
CA GLU A 327 10.34 2.46 27.81
C GLU A 327 9.10 1.90 28.50
N VAL A 328 9.35 1.18 29.59
CA VAL A 328 8.32 0.73 30.53
C VAL A 328 7.89 1.93 31.35
N ALA A 329 6.61 2.33 31.25
CA ALA A 329 5.90 2.94 32.36
C ALA A 329 4.74 2.02 32.76
N LYS A 330 4.72 1.71 34.06
CA LYS A 330 4.04 0.63 34.78
C LYS A 330 2.49 0.74 34.86
N PRO A 331 1.82 -0.36 35.28
CA PRO A 331 0.40 -0.63 35.02
C PRO A 331 -0.52 -0.36 36.22
N VAL A 332 -1.80 -0.07 35.96
CA VAL A 332 -2.96 -0.28 36.87
C VAL A 332 -4.23 -0.23 35.99
N ALA A 333 -5.28 -1.03 36.08
CA ALA A 333 -5.55 -2.36 36.64
C ALA A 333 -6.73 -2.94 35.84
N THR A 334 -6.74 -4.27 35.78
CA THR A 334 -7.77 -5.19 35.30
C THR A 334 -9.20 -4.86 35.72
N ARG A 335 -10.16 -5.07 34.81
CA ARG A 335 -11.34 -5.95 35.00
C ARG A 335 -11.94 -6.35 33.63
N ASN A 336 -12.10 -7.66 33.45
CA ASN A 336 -12.82 -8.39 32.39
C ASN A 336 -14.37 -8.27 32.61
N PRO A 337 -15.28 -8.88 31.80
CA PRO A 337 -15.25 -9.33 30.40
C PRO A 337 -16.55 -8.94 29.59
N LEU A 338 -16.56 -9.24 28.28
CA LEU A 338 -17.71 -9.31 27.36
C LEU A 338 -18.57 -8.04 27.12
N ALA A 339 -18.37 -7.39 25.96
CA ALA A 339 -19.46 -6.74 25.24
C ALA A 339 -19.20 -6.66 23.72
N LYS A 340 -20.28 -6.91 22.97
CA LYS A 340 -20.51 -6.91 21.51
C LYS A 340 -20.03 -5.65 20.76
N PRO A 341 -19.98 -5.67 19.41
CA PRO A 341 -19.44 -4.55 18.62
C PRO A 341 -20.22 -3.26 18.86
N VAL A 342 -19.51 -2.23 19.34
CA VAL A 342 -20.09 -0.92 19.64
C VAL A 342 -20.19 -0.10 18.36
N GLY A 343 -21.42 0.20 17.97
CA GLY A 343 -21.73 1.20 16.95
C GLY A 343 -21.46 2.63 17.45
N ASP A 344 -21.23 3.53 16.50
CA ASP A 344 -20.93 4.96 16.67
C ASP A 344 -21.87 5.68 17.65
N ASP A 345 -21.51 5.76 18.93
CA ASP A 345 -22.26 6.51 19.93
C ASP A 345 -21.77 7.97 20.04
N VAL A 346 -22.61 8.87 19.55
CA VAL A 346 -22.45 10.34 19.57
C VAL A 346 -22.39 10.91 21.01
N SER A 347 -22.69 10.09 22.02
CA SER A 347 -22.72 10.48 23.43
C SER A 347 -21.34 10.82 24.02
N ASN A 348 -20.24 10.23 23.52
CA ASN A 348 -18.89 10.55 23.99
C ASN A 348 -18.40 11.94 23.54
N TYR A 349 -18.94 12.46 22.44
CA TYR A 349 -18.61 13.81 21.94
C TYR A 349 -19.23 14.92 22.82
N TYR A 350 -20.33 14.61 23.54
CA TYR A 350 -21.08 15.56 24.38
C TYR A 350 -20.35 15.94 25.67
N ILE A 351 -19.67 14.99 26.31
CA ILE A 351 -18.90 15.23 27.56
C ILE A 351 -17.74 16.20 27.26
N SER A 352 -17.05 16.00 26.13
CA SER A 352 -15.94 16.85 25.70
C SER A 352 -16.36 18.29 25.36
N LEU A 353 -17.54 18.49 24.78
CA LEU A 353 -18.07 19.83 24.45
C LEU A 353 -18.51 20.62 25.69
N ARG A 354 -19.09 19.96 26.69
CA ARG A 354 -19.47 20.61 27.96
C ARG A 354 -18.23 21.09 28.70
N ASN A 355 -17.22 20.22 28.81
CA ASN A 355 -15.94 20.55 29.44
C ASN A 355 -15.26 21.73 28.74
N LEU A 356 -15.30 21.79 27.40
CA LEU A 356 -14.75 22.91 26.63
C LEU A 356 -15.45 24.25 26.96
N VAL A 357 -16.78 24.27 27.03
CA VAL A 357 -17.53 25.51 27.34
C VAL A 357 -17.25 25.98 28.78
N ASP A 358 -17.14 25.05 29.73
CA ASP A 358 -16.83 25.39 31.11
C ASP A 358 -15.39 25.93 31.26
N ILE A 359 -14.41 25.35 30.54
CA ILE A 359 -13.04 25.90 30.45
C ILE A 359 -13.05 27.33 29.88
N LEU A 360 -13.82 27.59 28.83
CA LEU A 360 -13.88 28.91 28.19
C LEU A 360 -14.52 29.95 29.10
N ARG A 361 -15.56 29.60 29.86
CA ARG A 361 -16.20 30.49 30.83
C ARG A 361 -15.29 30.82 32.02
N ASN A 362 -14.48 29.87 32.45
CA ASN A 362 -13.59 30.03 33.61
C ASN A 362 -12.33 30.85 33.31
N ASN A 363 -11.85 30.83 32.06
CA ASN A 363 -10.60 31.50 31.68
C ASN A 363 -10.82 32.83 30.93
N TYR A 364 -12.04 33.10 30.48
CA TYR A 364 -12.37 34.30 29.69
C TYR A 364 -13.75 34.83 30.06
N PRO A 365 -13.99 36.16 30.05
CA PRO A 365 -15.28 36.76 30.40
C PRO A 365 -16.31 36.61 29.25
N LEU A 366 -16.57 35.36 28.85
CA LEU A 366 -17.43 35.02 27.73
C LEU A 366 -18.75 34.46 28.26
N ASN A 367 -19.82 35.22 28.08
CA ASN A 367 -21.17 34.78 28.42
C ASN A 367 -21.71 33.81 27.34
N ILE A 368 -21.27 32.55 27.36
CA ILE A 368 -21.69 31.49 26.42
C ILE A 368 -22.53 30.44 27.16
N THR A 369 -23.67 30.07 26.57
CA THR A 369 -24.62 29.10 27.14
C THR A 369 -24.31 27.67 26.71
N THR A 370 -24.30 26.72 27.64
CA THR A 370 -24.21 25.29 27.33
C THR A 370 -25.57 24.76 26.84
N PRO A 371 -25.67 24.16 25.63
CA PRO A 371 -26.94 23.61 25.17
C PRO A 371 -27.32 22.35 25.97
N LYS A 372 -28.59 22.25 26.38
CA LYS A 372 -29.10 21.08 27.12
C LYS A 372 -29.50 19.97 26.13
N PHE A 373 -28.60 19.01 25.91
CA PHE A 373 -28.76 17.97 24.88
C PHE A 373 -29.48 16.68 25.35
N LYS A 374 -29.85 16.57 26.63
CA LYS A 374 -30.33 15.32 27.26
C LYS A 374 -31.68 14.81 26.73
N LYS A 375 -32.41 15.57 25.89
CA LYS A 375 -33.72 15.21 25.30
C LYS A 375 -33.87 15.52 23.80
N LEU A 376 -32.79 15.79 23.06
CA LEU A 376 -32.84 16.21 21.65
C LEU A 376 -32.54 15.07 20.66
N ARG A 377 -33.20 15.05 19.50
CA ARG A 377 -32.91 14.12 18.40
C ARG A 377 -31.58 14.45 17.74
N LYS A 378 -30.98 13.50 17.00
CA LYS A 378 -29.62 13.62 16.40
C LYS A 378 -29.44 14.88 15.53
N HIS A 379 -30.48 15.30 14.81
CA HIS A 379 -30.44 16.51 13.97
C HIS A 379 -30.46 17.80 14.82
N GLU A 380 -31.28 17.86 15.85
CA GLU A 380 -31.38 19.00 16.77
C GLU A 380 -30.10 19.19 17.60
N LYS A 381 -29.41 18.07 17.92
CA LYS A 381 -28.08 18.10 18.53
C LYS A 381 -27.06 18.78 17.61
N LYS A 382 -27.08 18.50 16.29
CA LYS A 382 -26.19 19.14 15.32
C LYS A 382 -26.45 20.65 15.21
N ILE A 383 -27.72 21.06 15.10
CA ILE A 383 -28.11 22.48 15.03
C ILE A 383 -27.64 23.24 16.27
N SER A 384 -27.81 22.65 17.45
CA SER A 384 -27.40 23.27 18.71
C SER A 384 -25.88 23.40 18.87
N VAL A 385 -25.10 22.46 18.31
CA VAL A 385 -23.62 22.57 18.24
C VAL A 385 -23.20 23.69 17.28
N ILE A 386 -23.84 23.82 16.12
CA ILE A 386 -23.54 24.90 15.17
C ILE A 386 -23.82 26.27 15.81
N LYS A 387 -24.97 26.44 16.47
CA LYS A 387 -25.31 27.66 17.20
C LYS A 387 -24.30 28.00 18.30
N LEU A 388 -23.80 27.00 19.02
CA LEU A 388 -22.78 27.19 20.05
C LEU A 388 -21.45 27.68 19.44
N LEU A 389 -21.02 27.11 18.33
CA LEU A 389 -19.80 27.50 17.63
C LEU A 389 -19.90 28.93 17.07
N GLU A 390 -21.08 29.34 16.58
CA GLU A 390 -21.33 30.71 16.14
C GLU A 390 -21.29 31.71 17.30
N GLN A 391 -21.85 31.37 18.47
CA GLN A 391 -21.77 32.19 19.67
C GLN A 391 -20.33 32.36 20.16
N ILE A 392 -19.54 31.28 20.15
CA ILE A 392 -18.11 31.34 20.47
C ILE A 392 -17.42 32.27 19.47
N LYS A 393 -17.64 32.09 18.17
CA LYS A 393 -17.00 32.90 17.11
C LYS A 393 -17.36 34.38 17.18
N THR A 394 -18.60 34.73 17.49
CA THR A 394 -19.06 36.12 17.57
C THR A 394 -18.63 36.80 18.87
N LYS A 395 -18.75 36.14 20.03
CA LYS A 395 -18.34 36.73 21.31
C LYS A 395 -16.82 36.79 21.49
N TRP A 396 -16.07 35.88 20.87
CA TRP A 396 -14.61 35.95 20.83
C TRP A 396 -14.09 37.17 20.04
N ARG A 397 -14.87 37.68 19.07
CA ARG A 397 -14.55 38.95 18.38
C ARG A 397 -14.69 40.17 19.31
N MET A 398 -15.52 40.09 20.34
CA MET A 398 -15.68 41.17 21.34
C MET A 398 -14.51 41.19 22.32
N VAL A 399 -14.00 40.03 22.73
CA VAL A 399 -12.78 39.90 23.56
C VAL A 399 -11.54 40.45 22.85
N LYS A 400 -11.49 40.40 21.50
CA LYS A 400 -10.43 41.02 20.69
C LYS A 400 -10.52 42.55 20.58
N ARG A 401 -11.64 43.17 20.95
CA ARG A 401 -11.88 44.63 20.79
C ARG A 401 -11.84 45.41 22.10
N SER A 402 -11.75 44.76 23.25
CA SER A 402 -11.46 45.46 24.50
C SER A 402 -10.00 45.90 24.48
N PRO A 403 -9.69 47.21 24.52
CA PRO A 403 -8.34 47.63 24.85
C PRO A 403 -8.09 47.21 26.30
N SER A 404 -7.09 46.38 26.54
CA SER A 404 -6.59 46.18 27.89
C SER A 404 -5.93 47.49 28.35
N PRO A 405 -6.18 47.95 29.59
CA PRO A 405 -5.47 49.08 30.19
C PRO A 405 -3.96 48.85 30.29
#